data_AF-A0A1F6P9I3-F1
#
_entry.id   AF-A0A1F6P9I3-F1
#
_cell.length_a   1.000
_cell.length_b   1.000
_cell.length_c   1.000
_cell.angle_alpha   90.00
_cell.angle_beta   90.00
_cell.angle_gamma   90.00
#
_symmetry.space_group_name_H-M   'P 1'
#
loop_
_entity.id
_entity.type
_entity.pdbx_description
1 polymer ?
#
loop_
_entity_poly.entity_id
_entity_poly.type
_entity_poly.pdbx_seq_one_letter_code
_entity_poly.pdbx_strand_id
1 'polypeptide(L)'
;MKARLVRKHFVQFLYSGSFFSEDSSKEVAERNPSKVEVPQGAFCFSFYDQIVGVAIENGKEIPVSSGMLDKSSNYYYGGKVYTVARLKKEFPNDKTLISNIEGNGYKRAIRCRTGNWQPFENGDVFIEEKVA
;
A
#
# COMPACT_ATOMS: atom_id res chain seq x y z
N MET A 1 -33.23 5.25 14.06
CA MET A 1 -32.24 4.29 13.53
C MET A 1 -31.20 4.04 14.62
N LYS A 2 -31.07 2.80 15.13
CA LYS A 2 -29.96 2.42 16.02
C LYS A 2 -28.94 1.71 15.15
N ALA A 3 -27.74 2.27 15.04
CA ALA A 3 -26.63 1.64 14.34
C ALA A 3 -25.57 1.26 15.38
N ARG A 4 -25.12 0.00 15.34
CA ARG A 4 -23.95 -0.43 16.12
C ARG A 4 -22.75 -0.34 15.19
N LEU A 5 -21.96 0.70 15.37
CA LEU A 5 -20.77 0.98 14.56
C LEU A 5 -19.52 0.68 15.40
N VAL A 6 -18.53 0.04 14.78
CA VAL A 6 -17.24 -0.27 15.37
C VAL A 6 -16.16 0.12 14.38
N ARG A 7 -15.11 0.77 14.88
CA ARG A 7 -13.90 1.05 14.10
C ARG A 7 -13.04 -0.22 14.07
N LYS A 8 -12.62 -0.63 12.88
CA LYS A 8 -11.71 -1.75 12.65
C LYS A 8 -10.49 -1.29 11.87
N HIS A 9 -9.38 -1.99 12.07
CA HIS A 9 -8.12 -1.73 11.39
C HIS A 9 -7.87 -2.79 10.33
N PHE A 10 -7.33 -2.37 9.20
CA PHE A 10 -7.02 -3.25 8.08
C PHE A 10 -5.61 -2.98 7.58
N VAL A 11 -5.00 -4.03 7.05
CA VAL A 11 -3.80 -3.94 6.21
C VAL A 11 -4.20 -4.24 4.78
N GLN A 12 -3.87 -3.34 3.85
CA GLN A 12 -3.99 -3.52 2.41
C GLN A 12 -2.63 -3.93 1.85
N PHE A 13 -2.56 -5.02 1.10
CA PHE A 13 -1.39 -5.44 0.34
C PHE A 13 -1.56 -5.08 -1.13
N LEU A 14 -0.51 -4.59 -1.78
CA LEU A 14 -0.48 -4.32 -3.22
C LEU A 14 0.38 -5.34 -3.95
N TYR A 15 -0.14 -5.84 -5.06
CA TYR A 15 0.48 -6.84 -5.94
C TYR A 15 0.70 -6.23 -7.32
N SER A 16 1.74 -6.68 -8.01
CA SER A 16 2.01 -6.24 -9.39
C SER A 16 0.96 -6.86 -10.32
N GLY A 17 -0.01 -6.07 -10.77
CA GLY A 17 -0.91 -6.46 -11.86
C GLY A 17 -0.38 -6.05 -13.23
N SER A 18 -1.05 -6.49 -14.29
CA SER A 18 -0.60 -6.29 -15.68
C SER A 18 -0.67 -4.84 -16.16
N PHE A 19 -1.61 -4.05 -15.62
CA PHE A 19 -1.80 -2.63 -15.97
C PHE A 19 -1.93 -1.72 -14.74
N PHE A 20 -2.53 -2.24 -13.67
CA PHE A 20 -2.69 -1.55 -12.39
C PHE A 20 -2.29 -2.49 -11.26
N SER A 21 -2.02 -1.95 -10.07
CA SER A 21 -1.78 -2.82 -8.91
C SER A 21 -3.08 -3.48 -8.49
N GLU A 22 -3.02 -4.78 -8.21
CA GLU A 22 -4.11 -5.50 -7.55
C GLU A 22 -3.94 -5.35 -6.04
N ASP A 23 -5.04 -5.42 -5.29
CA ASP A 23 -4.98 -5.30 -3.84
C ASP A 23 -5.78 -6.38 -3.12
N SER A 24 -5.34 -6.70 -1.91
CA SER A 24 -6.07 -7.52 -0.96
C SER A 24 -6.03 -6.86 0.40
N SER A 25 -7.06 -7.06 1.22
CA SER A 25 -7.13 -6.47 2.55
C SER A 25 -7.45 -7.50 3.62
N LYS A 26 -6.83 -7.35 4.79
CA LYS A 26 -7.02 -8.23 5.95
C LYS A 26 -7.24 -7.40 7.21
N GLU A 27 -8.23 -7.76 8.02
CA GLU A 27 -8.45 -7.15 9.33
C GLU A 27 -7.28 -7.48 10.27
N VAL A 28 -6.82 -6.49 11.03
CA VAL A 28 -5.75 -6.61 12.02
C VAL A 28 -6.19 -6.00 13.34
N ALA A 29 -5.69 -6.55 14.46
CA ALA A 29 -5.99 -6.00 15.78
C ALA A 29 -5.28 -4.66 16.02
N GLU A 30 -4.08 -4.47 15.46
CA GLU A 30 -3.28 -3.26 15.62
C GLU A 30 -2.51 -2.91 14.34
N ARG A 31 -2.22 -1.63 14.15
CA ARG A 31 -1.43 -1.11 13.03
C ARG A 31 0.06 -1.21 13.32
N ASN A 32 0.58 -2.43 13.31
CA ASN A 32 1.98 -2.70 13.64
C ASN A 32 2.74 -3.30 12.44
N PRO A 33 3.56 -2.50 11.72
CA PRO A 33 4.32 -2.97 10.55
C PRO A 33 5.22 -4.18 10.83
N SER A 34 5.75 -4.30 12.06
CA SER A 34 6.68 -5.37 12.41
C SER A 34 6.04 -6.76 12.51
N LYS A 35 4.70 -6.81 12.66
CA LYS A 35 3.90 -8.03 12.77
C LYS A 35 3.21 -8.41 11.45
N VAL A 36 3.40 -7.62 10.39
CA VAL A 36 2.78 -7.91 9.10
C VAL A 36 3.57 -8.98 8.36
N GLU A 37 2.93 -10.11 8.11
CA GLU A 37 3.43 -11.14 7.19
C GLU A 37 3.06 -10.73 5.76
N VAL A 38 4.04 -10.27 4.99
CA VAL A 38 3.83 -9.78 3.63
C VAL A 38 3.79 -10.96 2.65
N PRO A 39 2.65 -11.23 1.97
CA PRO A 39 2.53 -12.35 1.03
C PRO A 39 3.58 -12.27 -0.07
N GLN A 40 4.12 -13.41 -0.53
CA GLN A 40 5.25 -13.46 -1.48
C GLN A 40 5.07 -12.59 -2.73
N GLY A 41 3.86 -12.51 -3.29
CA GLY A 41 3.55 -11.69 -4.48
C GLY A 41 3.26 -10.21 -4.21
N ALA A 42 3.12 -9.80 -2.94
CA ALA A 42 2.86 -8.41 -2.59
C ALA A 42 4.18 -7.64 -2.48
N PHE A 43 4.22 -6.40 -2.97
CA PHE A 43 5.42 -5.55 -2.91
C PHE A 43 5.37 -4.46 -1.85
N CYS A 44 4.17 -4.06 -1.44
CA CYS A 44 4.00 -3.13 -0.34
C CYS A 44 2.69 -3.38 0.38
N PHE A 45 2.55 -2.74 1.55
CA PHE A 45 1.29 -2.69 2.28
C PHE A 45 1.05 -1.30 2.87
N SER A 46 -0.19 -1.01 3.23
CA SER A 46 -0.58 0.17 3.99
C SER A 46 -1.67 -0.18 4.99
N PHE A 47 -1.80 0.61 6.05
CA PHE A 47 -2.89 0.46 7.02
C PHE A 47 -4.00 1.45 6.72
N TYR A 48 -5.23 1.05 6.99
CA TYR A 48 -6.38 1.96 6.98
C TYR A 48 -7.42 1.49 7.99
N ASP A 49 -8.37 2.37 8.31
CA ASP A 49 -9.50 2.10 9.18
C ASP A 49 -10.79 2.04 8.37
N GLN A 50 -11.75 1.25 8.84
CA GLN A 50 -13.14 1.34 8.40
C GLN A 50 -14.06 1.33 9.61
N ILE A 51 -15.10 2.15 9.54
CA ILE A 51 -16.24 2.03 10.44
C ILE A 51 -17.16 1.00 9.82
N VAL A 52 -17.34 -0.13 10.50
CA VAL A 52 -18.27 -1.20 10.07
C VAL A 52 -19.39 -1.34 11.08
N GLY A 53 -20.53 -1.82 10.64
CA GLY A 53 -21.61 -2.09 11.55
C GLY A 53 -22.86 -2.60 10.88
N VAL A 54 -23.95 -2.49 11.61
CA VAL A 54 -25.28 -2.89 11.15
C VAL A 54 -26.23 -1.71 11.35
N ALA A 55 -26.93 -1.34 10.28
CA ALA A 55 -28.08 -0.45 10.33
C ALA A 55 -29.36 -1.29 10.40
N ILE A 56 -30.37 -0.81 11.13
CA ILE A 56 -31.70 -1.42 11.15
C ILE A 56 -32.64 -0.57 10.30
N GLU A 57 -33.15 -1.16 9.23
CA GLU A 57 -34.16 -0.57 8.36
C GLU A 57 -35.34 -1.53 8.22
N ASN A 58 -36.55 -1.06 8.57
CA ASN A 58 -37.78 -1.87 8.57
C ASN A 58 -37.64 -3.22 9.34
N GLY A 59 -36.90 -3.21 10.45
CA GLY A 59 -36.66 -4.41 11.26
C GLY A 59 -35.63 -5.39 10.67
N LYS A 60 -34.99 -5.07 9.54
CA LYS A 60 -33.93 -5.86 8.93
C LYS A 60 -32.56 -5.26 9.24
N GLU A 61 -31.61 -6.14 9.53
CA GLU A 61 -30.20 -5.79 9.69
C GLU A 61 -29.53 -5.67 8.32
N ILE A 62 -28.93 -4.50 8.06
CA ILE A 62 -28.21 -4.20 6.83
C ILE A 62 -26.75 -3.93 7.21
N PRO A 63 -25.78 -4.73 6.71
CA PRO A 63 -24.37 -4.45 6.95
C PRO A 63 -23.98 -3.15 6.25
N VAL A 64 -23.30 -2.28 6.97
CA VAL A 64 -22.81 -1.00 6.47
C VAL A 64 -21.33 -0.87 6.74
N SER A 65 -20.63 -0.21 5.83
CA SER A 65 -19.22 0.13 5.99
C SER A 65 -18.93 1.51 5.42
N SER A 66 -17.99 2.23 6.04
CA SER A 66 -17.42 3.44 5.45
C SER A 66 -16.42 3.10 4.35
N GLY A 67 -16.03 4.11 3.58
CA GLY A 67 -14.77 4.06 2.83
C GLY A 67 -13.56 3.93 3.75
N MET A 68 -12.36 3.84 3.16
CA MET A 68 -11.10 3.81 3.89
C MET A 68 -10.87 5.14 4.61
N LEU A 69 -10.54 5.08 5.89
CA LEU A 69 -10.24 6.21 6.75
C LEU A 69 -8.78 6.11 7.23
N ASP A 70 -8.16 7.25 7.53
CA ASP A 70 -6.85 7.32 8.18
C ASP A 70 -5.78 6.43 7.51
N LYS A 71 -5.74 6.41 6.17
CA LYS A 71 -4.80 5.58 5.41
C LYS A 71 -3.35 6.03 5.69
N SER A 72 -2.48 5.08 6.02
CA SER A 72 -1.06 5.34 6.21
C SER A 72 -0.33 5.51 4.87
N SER A 73 0.90 6.02 4.92
CA SER A 73 1.88 5.86 3.83
C SER A 73 2.16 4.37 3.56
N ASN A 74 2.83 4.10 2.43
CA ASN A 74 3.14 2.75 2.02
C ASN A 74 4.39 2.22 2.73
N TYR A 75 4.33 0.95 3.10
CA TYR A 75 5.44 0.16 3.62
C TYR A 75 5.89 -0.78 2.51
N TYR A 76 7.00 -0.46 1.86
CA TYR A 76 7.57 -1.28 0.80
C TYR A 76 8.45 -2.37 1.40
N TYR A 77 8.18 -3.63 1.04
CA TYR A 77 8.87 -4.78 1.57
C TYR A 77 9.90 -5.32 0.56
N GLY A 78 11.17 -5.25 0.92
CA GLY A 78 12.29 -5.60 0.04
C GLY A 78 12.47 -4.63 -1.12
N GLY A 79 13.40 -4.97 -2.02
CA GLY A 79 13.74 -4.14 -3.18
C GLY A 79 14.84 -3.11 -2.90
N LYS A 80 14.91 -2.06 -3.72
CA LYS A 80 15.96 -1.03 -3.62
C LYS A 80 15.45 0.34 -4.02
N VAL A 81 15.70 1.33 -3.17
CA VAL A 81 15.34 2.74 -3.40
C VAL A 81 16.44 3.44 -4.21
N TYR A 82 16.00 4.25 -5.17
CA TYR A 82 16.84 5.03 -6.07
C TYR A 82 16.41 6.49 -6.03
N THR A 83 17.39 7.40 -6.04
CA THR A 83 17.14 8.79 -6.40
C THR A 83 17.03 8.90 -7.91
N VAL A 84 16.38 9.96 -8.40
CA VAL A 84 16.34 10.28 -9.84
C VAL A 84 17.74 10.34 -10.45
N ALA A 85 18.70 10.97 -9.77
CA ALA A 85 20.08 11.05 -10.26
C ALA A 85 20.71 9.66 -10.41
N ARG A 86 20.45 8.75 -9.47
CA ARG A 86 20.91 7.37 -9.53
C ARG A 86 20.22 6.58 -10.64
N LEU A 87 18.92 6.77 -10.85
CA LEU A 87 18.18 6.17 -11.97
C LEU A 87 18.78 6.58 -13.31
N LYS A 88 19.03 7.87 -13.53
CA LYS A 88 19.64 8.38 -14.77
C LYS A 88 21.02 7.78 -15.05
N LYS A 89 21.79 7.49 -14.00
CA LYS A 89 23.12 6.91 -14.10
C LYS A 89 23.09 5.40 -14.36
N GLU A 90 22.29 4.66 -13.60
CA GLU A 90 22.27 3.18 -13.65
C GLU A 90 21.33 2.63 -14.72
N PHE A 91 20.30 3.39 -15.10
CA PHE A 91 19.26 3.00 -16.08
C PHE A 91 19.04 4.08 -17.15
N PRO A 92 20.09 4.54 -17.87
CA PRO A 92 19.98 5.67 -18.80
C PRO A 92 19.02 5.41 -19.97
N ASN A 93 18.74 4.15 -20.29
CA ASN A 93 17.86 3.75 -21.38
C ASN A 93 16.38 3.68 -20.95
N ASP A 94 16.08 3.66 -19.65
CA ASP A 94 14.71 3.61 -19.12
C ASP A 94 14.07 5.02 -19.10
N LYS A 95 14.04 5.65 -20.28
CA LYS A 95 13.58 7.05 -20.46
C LYS A 95 12.16 7.25 -19.98
N THR A 96 11.26 6.29 -20.21
CA THR A 96 9.86 6.34 -19.76
C THR A 96 9.75 6.35 -18.24
N LEU A 97 10.51 5.49 -17.54
CA LEU A 97 10.53 5.48 -16.07
C LEU A 97 11.05 6.81 -15.54
N ILE A 98 12.20 7.27 -16.03
CA ILE A 98 12.81 8.53 -15.58
C ILE A 98 11.85 9.70 -15.82
N SER A 99 11.24 9.77 -17.00
CA SER A 99 10.24 10.78 -17.34
C SER A 99 9.00 10.72 -16.45
N ASN A 100 8.51 9.52 -16.11
CA ASN A 100 7.35 9.36 -15.23
C ASN A 100 7.66 9.77 -13.79
N ILE A 101 8.87 9.49 -13.29
CA ILE A 101 9.26 9.87 -11.94
C ILE A 101 9.47 11.39 -11.86
N GLU A 102 10.27 11.96 -12.77
CA GLU A 102 10.54 13.41 -12.77
C GLU A 102 9.34 14.24 -13.16
N GLY A 103 8.62 13.84 -14.22
CA GLY A 103 7.49 14.59 -14.77
C GLY A 103 6.32 14.69 -13.79
N ASN A 104 6.15 13.69 -12.91
CA ASN A 104 5.16 13.73 -11.84
C ASN A 104 5.71 14.34 -10.53
N GLY A 105 6.93 14.89 -10.52
CA GLY A 105 7.51 15.59 -9.38
C GLY A 105 8.10 14.69 -8.28
N TYR A 106 8.22 13.39 -8.51
CA TYR A 106 8.81 12.45 -7.55
C TYR A 106 10.35 12.56 -7.55
N LYS A 107 10.93 12.51 -6.35
CA LYS A 107 12.40 12.61 -6.17
C LYS A 107 13.11 11.25 -6.09
N ARG A 108 12.34 10.21 -5.78
CA ARG A 108 12.83 8.85 -5.57
C ARG A 108 11.83 7.85 -6.15
N ALA A 109 12.36 6.69 -6.51
CA ALA A 109 11.58 5.53 -6.89
C ALA A 109 12.13 4.29 -6.19
N ILE A 110 11.33 3.26 -6.05
CA ILE A 110 11.75 1.96 -5.55
C ILE A 110 11.58 0.91 -6.65
N ARG A 111 12.62 0.10 -6.86
CA ARG A 111 12.49 -1.17 -7.58
C ARG A 111 12.07 -2.21 -6.56
N CYS A 112 10.80 -2.58 -6.59
CA CYS A 112 10.21 -3.52 -5.65
C CYS A 112 10.82 -4.91 -5.79
N ARG A 113 10.66 -5.77 -4.78
CA ARG A 113 11.13 -7.18 -4.83
C ARG A 113 10.53 -7.99 -5.99
N THR A 114 9.32 -7.63 -6.41
CA THR A 114 8.60 -8.17 -7.58
C THR A 114 9.06 -7.58 -8.91
N GLY A 115 10.05 -6.69 -8.91
CA GLY A 115 10.67 -6.12 -10.11
C GLY A 115 9.96 -4.89 -10.70
N ASN A 116 8.71 -4.61 -10.33
CA ASN A 116 8.01 -3.38 -10.73
C ASN A 116 8.62 -2.14 -10.05
N TRP A 117 8.47 -1.01 -10.72
CA TRP A 117 8.86 0.30 -10.21
C TRP A 117 7.67 1.01 -9.59
N GLN A 118 7.90 1.70 -8.49
CA GLN A 118 6.92 2.57 -7.84
C GLN A 118 7.57 3.90 -7.45
N PRO A 119 6.83 5.02 -7.44
CA PRO A 119 7.25 6.22 -6.74
C PRO A 119 7.58 5.89 -5.27
N PHE A 120 8.56 6.57 -4.69
CA PHE A 120 8.89 6.41 -3.27
C PHE A 120 8.88 7.77 -2.58
N GLU A 121 7.75 8.09 -1.98
CA GLU A 121 7.40 9.43 -1.53
C GLU A 121 7.89 9.72 -0.11
N ASN A 122 7.63 10.94 0.37
CA ASN A 122 7.90 11.29 1.75
C ASN A 122 6.84 10.63 2.65
N GLY A 123 7.29 9.92 3.68
CA GLY A 123 6.42 9.16 4.58
C GLY A 123 6.38 7.67 4.25
N ASP A 124 6.70 7.28 3.01
CA ASP A 124 6.88 5.86 2.67
C ASP A 124 8.06 5.27 3.45
N VAL A 125 7.87 4.02 3.87
CA VAL A 125 8.80 3.29 4.71
C VAL A 125 9.35 2.12 3.93
N PHE A 126 10.67 1.98 3.91
CA PHE A 126 11.34 0.79 3.40
C PHE A 126 11.50 -0.23 4.54
N ILE A 127 11.09 -1.47 4.30
CA ILE A 127 11.27 -2.61 5.20
C ILE A 127 12.16 -3.62 4.50
N GLU A 128 13.25 -4.02 5.16
CA GLU A 128 14.12 -5.08 4.64
C GLU A 128 13.40 -6.42 4.59
N GLU A 129 13.66 -7.18 3.53
CA GLU A 129 13.14 -8.53 3.41
C GLU A 129 13.89 -9.44 4.40
N LYS A 130 13.13 -10.04 5.32
CA LYS A 130 13.68 -11.08 6.19
C LYS A 130 14.00 -12.28 5.30
N VAL A 131 15.29 -12.54 5.10
CA VAL A 131 15.76 -13.78 4.48
C VAL A 131 15.37 -14.91 5.44
N ALA A 132 14.50 -15.80 4.96
CA ALA A 132 14.13 -17.03 5.68
C ALA A 132 15.29 -18.02 5.68
#